data_AF-A0A366FHD7-F1
#
_entry.id   AF-A0A366FHD7-F1
#
_cell.length_a   1.000
_cell.length_b   1.000
_cell.length_c   1.000
_cell.angle_alpha   90.00
_cell.angle_beta   90.00
_cell.angle_gamma   90.00
#
_symmetry.space_group_name_H-M   'P 1'
#
loop_
_entity.id
_entity.type
_entity.pdbx_description
1 polymer ?
#
loop_
_entity_poly.entity_id
_entity_poly.type
_entity_poly.pdbx_seq_one_letter_code
_entity_poly.pdbx_strand_id
1 'polypeptide(L)'
;MRRATVTLFIMCLAAGPAKAEFVMLSAPDARATRDPAAPDAAHTAPKRRPTRHNVSRPEPALSGFGDRVPLSFAVRQVVPAGFEVAFAEAVDQNTPVDWKGGRPWRATLADALRPLGLVVSVAGPKVTIATVPDR
;
A
#
# COMPACT_ATOMS: atom_id res chain seq x y z
N MET A 1 1.90 52.19 1.23
CA MET A 1 1.57 50.81 1.64
C MET A 1 1.31 49.99 0.38
N ARG A 2 2.19 49.03 0.07
CA ARG A 2 2.25 48.33 -1.22
C ARG A 2 1.32 47.12 -1.21
N ARG A 3 0.36 47.06 -2.15
CA ARG A 3 -0.48 45.89 -2.41
C ARG A 3 0.25 45.03 -3.44
N ALA A 4 0.75 43.87 -3.02
CA ALA A 4 1.36 42.89 -3.90
C ALA A 4 0.27 41.96 -4.44
N THR A 5 -0.17 42.22 -5.68
CA THR A 5 -0.98 41.30 -6.47
C THR A 5 -0.03 40.37 -7.20
N VAL A 6 -0.01 39.09 -6.83
CA VAL A 6 0.72 38.04 -7.56
C VAL A 6 -0.29 36.98 -7.92
N THR A 7 -0.81 37.03 -9.15
CA THR A 7 -1.68 35.98 -9.69
C THR A 7 -0.93 35.27 -10.81
N LEU A 8 -0.23 34.23 -10.37
CA LEU A 8 -0.04 32.90 -10.96
C LEU A 8 -0.13 32.78 -12.50
N PHE A 9 1.05 32.73 -13.13
CA PHE A 9 1.30 31.99 -14.35
C PHE A 9 1.46 30.50 -13.98
N ILE A 10 0.97 29.57 -14.81
CA ILE A 10 1.65 28.35 -15.26
C ILE A 10 0.63 27.46 -16.00
N MET A 11 0.67 27.64 -17.30
CA MET A 11 0.44 26.71 -18.40
C MET A 11 0.50 25.22 -18.00
N CYS A 12 -0.62 24.50 -18.15
CA CYS A 12 -0.65 23.04 -18.08
C CYS A 12 -0.14 22.43 -19.39
N LEU A 13 1.05 21.84 -19.35
CA LEU A 13 1.59 20.98 -20.41
C LEU A 13 0.82 19.65 -20.44
N ALA A 14 0.52 19.20 -21.66
CA ALA A 14 -0.24 18.01 -21.99
C ALA A 14 0.42 16.71 -21.48
N ALA A 15 -0.38 15.85 -20.85
CA ALA A 15 -0.01 14.49 -20.51
C ALA A 15 -0.23 13.57 -21.72
N GLY A 16 0.86 13.09 -22.33
CA GLY A 16 0.80 12.00 -23.32
C GLY A 16 0.75 10.62 -22.63
N PRO A 17 0.04 9.62 -23.18
CA PRO A 17 0.03 8.27 -22.63
C PRO A 17 1.30 7.50 -23.02
N ALA A 18 2.01 6.93 -22.04
CA ALA A 18 3.14 6.03 -22.29
C ALA A 18 2.64 4.62 -22.66
N LYS A 19 3.18 4.05 -23.74
CA LYS A 19 3.05 2.63 -24.12
C LYS A 19 4.34 1.90 -23.76
N ALA A 20 4.22 0.75 -23.09
CA ALA A 20 5.34 -0.16 -22.84
C ALA A 20 5.06 -1.48 -23.54
N GLU A 21 5.98 -1.92 -24.40
CA GLU A 21 5.92 -3.19 -25.12
C GLU A 21 7.00 -4.10 -24.53
N PHE A 22 6.59 -5.23 -23.96
CA PHE A 22 7.51 -6.19 -23.35
C PHE A 22 7.74 -7.35 -24.31
N VAL A 23 8.93 -7.43 -24.87
CA VAL A 23 9.42 -8.61 -25.58
C VAL A 23 10.16 -9.49 -24.57
N MET A 24 9.57 -10.64 -24.25
CA MET A 24 10.18 -11.67 -23.41
C MET A 24 11.05 -12.56 -24.28
N LEU A 25 12.36 -12.54 -24.05
CA LEU A 25 13.34 -13.37 -24.75
C LEU A 25 13.20 -14.82 -24.22
N SER A 26 12.63 -15.72 -25.01
CA SER A 26 12.63 -17.16 -24.69
C SER A 26 14.04 -17.73 -24.80
N ALA A 27 14.56 -18.28 -23.70
CA ALA A 27 15.79 -19.07 -23.71
C ALA A 27 15.57 -20.40 -24.46
N PRO A 28 16.58 -20.93 -25.18
CA PRO A 28 16.43 -22.17 -25.93
C PRO A 28 16.52 -23.38 -24.98
N ASP A 29 15.45 -24.18 -24.92
CA ASP A 29 15.43 -25.48 -24.24
C ASP A 29 16.04 -26.53 -25.18
N ALA A 30 17.26 -26.96 -24.87
CA ALA A 30 17.94 -28.06 -25.55
C ALA A 30 17.24 -29.38 -25.20
N ARG A 31 16.29 -29.82 -26.03
CA ARG A 31 15.69 -31.16 -25.91
C ARG A 31 16.53 -32.19 -26.66
N ALA A 32 17.41 -32.82 -25.91
CA ALA A 32 18.00 -34.09 -26.24
C ALA A 32 16.91 -35.16 -26.39
N THR A 33 17.04 -35.91 -27.47
CA THR A 33 16.37 -37.14 -27.86
C THR A 33 16.16 -38.12 -26.71
N ARG A 34 14.93 -38.62 -26.54
CA ARG A 34 14.60 -40.06 -26.38
C ARG A 34 13.08 -40.28 -26.40
N ASP A 35 12.67 -41.20 -27.29
CA ASP A 35 11.32 -41.67 -27.54
C ASP A 35 11.00 -42.91 -26.64
N PRO A 36 9.85 -43.62 -26.74
CA PRO A 36 8.90 -43.75 -25.64
C PRO A 36 8.74 -45.19 -25.14
N ALA A 37 8.30 -45.37 -23.89
CA ALA A 37 7.73 -46.64 -23.43
C ALA A 37 6.65 -46.37 -22.38
N ALA A 38 5.43 -46.78 -22.70
CA ALA A 38 4.22 -46.70 -21.89
C ALA A 38 4.16 -47.85 -20.84
N PRO A 39 3.03 -48.08 -20.16
CA PRO A 39 2.33 -47.26 -19.17
C PRO A 39 2.16 -48.03 -17.83
N ASP A 40 1.37 -47.46 -16.92
CA ASP A 40 0.75 -48.10 -15.74
C ASP A 40 1.50 -48.00 -14.39
N ALA A 41 1.06 -47.06 -13.56
CA ALA A 41 0.71 -47.32 -12.15
C ALA A 41 0.12 -46.04 -11.56
N ALA A 42 -1.17 -46.12 -11.21
CA ALA A 42 -1.87 -45.13 -10.40
C ALA A 42 -1.08 -44.80 -9.12
N HIS A 43 -0.90 -43.50 -8.83
CA HIS A 43 -0.60 -42.81 -7.55
C HIS A 43 -0.29 -41.37 -8.02
N THR A 44 -0.93 -40.28 -7.63
CA THR A 44 -1.65 -39.87 -6.43
C THR A 44 -2.44 -38.63 -6.83
N ALA A 45 -3.58 -38.37 -6.18
CA ALA A 45 -4.38 -37.17 -6.34
C ALA A 45 -3.54 -35.89 -6.53
N PRO A 46 -3.91 -34.95 -7.43
CA PRO A 46 -3.19 -33.70 -7.56
C PRO A 46 -3.28 -32.98 -6.22
N LYS A 47 -2.15 -32.94 -5.50
CA LYS A 47 -1.95 -32.14 -4.30
C LYS A 47 -2.22 -30.70 -4.75
N ARG A 48 -3.43 -30.19 -4.46
CA ARG A 48 -3.82 -28.80 -4.71
C ARG A 48 -2.74 -27.92 -4.10
N ARG A 49 -1.83 -27.44 -4.94
CA ARG A 49 -0.87 -26.41 -4.57
C ARG A 49 -1.74 -25.20 -4.22
N PRO A 50 -1.74 -24.69 -2.98
CA PRO A 50 -2.40 -23.43 -2.73
C PRO A 50 -1.60 -22.40 -3.52
N THR A 51 -2.07 -22.04 -4.71
CA THR A 51 -1.58 -20.88 -5.43
C THR A 51 -2.06 -19.63 -4.71
N ARG A 52 -1.53 -19.40 -3.51
CA ARG A 52 -1.67 -18.11 -2.83
C ARG A 52 -0.54 -17.21 -3.29
N HIS A 53 -0.55 -16.88 -4.57
CA HIS A 53 0.20 -15.76 -5.10
C HIS A 53 -0.81 -14.68 -5.49
N ASN A 54 -1.60 -14.24 -4.51
CA ASN A 54 -2.12 -12.88 -4.58
C ASN A 54 -0.94 -11.98 -4.24
N VAL A 55 0.00 -11.83 -5.17
CA VAL A 55 1.04 -10.82 -5.09
C VAL A 55 0.33 -9.51 -5.39
N SER A 56 -0.43 -9.02 -4.39
CA SER A 56 -0.86 -7.64 -4.38
C SER A 56 0.40 -6.83 -4.61
N ARG A 57 0.41 -6.08 -5.71
CA ARG A 57 1.51 -5.21 -6.09
C ARG A 57 2.07 -4.53 -4.85
N PRO A 58 3.41 -4.53 -4.64
CA PRO A 58 4.00 -3.85 -3.51
C PRO A 58 3.45 -2.43 -3.40
N GLU A 59 2.80 -2.12 -2.28
CA GLU A 59 2.31 -0.76 -2.00
C GLU A 59 3.54 0.15 -1.89
N PRO A 60 3.55 1.33 -2.54
CA PRO A 60 4.70 2.21 -2.52
C PRO A 60 5.04 2.64 -1.10
N ALA A 61 6.34 2.82 -0.83
CA ALA A 61 6.79 3.33 0.46
C ALA A 61 6.36 4.81 0.62
N LEU A 62 5.85 5.14 1.80
CA LEU A 62 5.55 6.51 2.21
C LEU A 62 6.87 7.30 2.36
N SER A 63 6.92 8.53 1.87
CA SER A 63 8.02 9.46 2.15
C SER A 63 7.66 10.43 3.27
N GLY A 64 8.67 10.97 3.97
CA GLY A 64 8.50 11.95 5.05
C GLY A 64 8.53 11.34 6.45
N PHE A 65 8.33 12.20 7.45
CA PHE A 65 8.29 11.86 8.87
C PHE A 65 7.54 12.96 9.62
N GLY A 66 7.22 12.71 10.88
CA GLY A 66 6.93 13.76 11.81
C GLY A 66 7.11 13.31 13.25
N ASP A 67 7.30 14.31 14.10
CA ASP A 67 7.64 14.19 15.51
C ASP A 67 6.67 15.07 16.30
N ARG A 68 5.99 14.46 17.27
CA ARG A 68 5.02 15.08 18.17
C ARG A 68 3.98 15.93 17.46
N VAL A 69 3.49 15.47 16.31
CA VAL A 69 2.43 16.18 15.60
C VAL A 69 1.06 15.66 16.05
N PRO A 70 -0.01 16.47 15.94
CA PRO A 70 -1.36 16.00 16.21
C PRO A 70 -1.75 14.78 15.36
N LEU A 71 -2.36 13.78 15.96
CA LEU A 71 -2.82 12.55 15.28
C LEU A 71 -3.62 12.85 14.00
N SER A 72 -4.58 13.78 14.05
CA SER A 72 -5.36 14.19 12.87
C SER A 72 -4.49 14.67 11.71
N PHE A 73 -3.41 15.40 12.00
CA PHE A 73 -2.47 15.86 10.98
C PHE A 73 -1.65 14.71 10.42
N ALA A 74 -1.09 13.84 11.27
CA ALA A 74 -0.34 12.67 10.85
C ALA A 74 -1.16 11.78 9.91
N VAL A 75 -2.41 11.49 10.28
CA VAL A 75 -3.31 10.65 9.47
C VAL A 75 -3.55 11.25 8.09
N ARG A 76 -3.75 12.57 7.99
CA ARG A 76 -3.92 13.26 6.70
C ARG A 76 -2.68 13.22 5.81
N GLN A 77 -1.48 13.16 6.40
CA GLN A 77 -0.22 13.09 5.65
C GLN A 77 0.14 11.65 5.26
N VAL A 78 -0.20 10.68 6.10
CA VAL A 78 0.14 9.27 5.90
C VAL A 78 -0.88 8.59 4.99
N VAL A 79 -2.17 8.84 5.16
CA VAL A 79 -3.23 8.19 4.39
C VAL A 79 -3.29 8.80 2.97
N PRO A 80 -3.20 7.97 1.91
CA PRO A 80 -3.29 8.46 0.54
C PRO A 80 -4.63 9.12 0.23
N ALA A 81 -4.64 10.00 -0.77
CA ALA A 81 -5.87 10.54 -1.31
C ALA A 81 -6.80 9.41 -1.82
N GLY A 82 -8.11 9.64 -1.73
CA GLY A 82 -9.14 8.66 -2.13
C GLY A 82 -9.59 7.72 -1.00
N PHE A 83 -9.00 7.84 0.19
CA PHE A 83 -9.50 7.20 1.39
C PHE A 83 -10.29 8.19 2.26
N GLU A 84 -11.43 7.74 2.78
CA GLU A 84 -12.22 8.45 3.77
C GLU A 84 -11.76 8.04 5.17
N VAL A 85 -11.35 9.01 5.98
CA VAL A 85 -10.87 8.76 7.34
C VAL A 85 -11.99 9.03 8.34
N ALA A 86 -12.21 8.07 9.24
CA ALA A 86 -13.12 8.20 10.37
C ALA A 86 -12.38 7.88 11.68
N PHE A 87 -12.67 8.66 12.73
CA PHE A 87 -12.19 8.44 14.09
C PHE A 87 -13.36 7.95 14.95
N ALA A 88 -13.14 6.95 15.79
CA ALA A 88 -14.09 6.59 16.83
C ALA A 88 -14.20 7.72 17.87
N GLU A 89 -15.34 7.82 18.54
CA GLU A 89 -15.66 8.90 19.49
C GLU A 89 -14.63 9.03 20.62
N ALA A 90 -14.08 7.91 21.08
CA ALA A 90 -13.09 7.87 22.16
C ALA A 90 -11.66 8.27 21.73
N VAL A 91 -11.42 8.59 20.46
CA VAL A 91 -10.08 8.90 19.95
C VAL A 91 -9.81 10.41 20.02
N ASP A 92 -8.82 10.79 20.82
CA ASP A 92 -8.33 12.17 20.83
C ASP A 92 -7.44 12.45 19.59
N GLN A 93 -7.92 13.34 18.75
CA GLN A 93 -7.28 13.73 17.49
C GLN A 93 -6.11 14.70 17.65
N ASN A 94 -5.93 15.29 18.84
CA ASN A 94 -4.83 16.19 19.17
C ASN A 94 -3.66 15.50 19.87
N THR A 95 -3.82 14.21 20.20
CA THR A 95 -2.74 13.43 20.82
C THR A 95 -1.50 13.45 19.92
N PRO A 96 -0.31 13.74 20.48
CA PRO A 96 0.92 13.79 19.71
C PRO A 96 1.33 12.38 19.27
N VAL A 97 1.72 12.25 18.00
CA VAL A 97 2.23 11.02 17.41
C VAL A 97 3.50 11.26 16.62
N ASP A 98 4.31 10.21 16.56
CA ASP A 98 5.52 10.15 15.77
C ASP A 98 5.33 9.12 14.65
N TRP A 99 5.82 9.42 13.44
CA TRP A 99 5.87 8.45 12.37
C TRP A 99 7.10 8.65 11.50
N LYS A 100 7.51 7.56 10.86
CA LYS A 100 8.63 7.54 9.93
C LYS A 100 8.22 6.85 8.64
N GLY A 101 8.49 7.50 7.52
CA GLY A 101 8.36 6.92 6.19
C GLY A 101 9.38 5.79 5.93
N GLY A 102 9.40 5.32 4.69
CA GLY A 102 10.19 4.16 4.26
C GLY A 102 9.44 2.83 4.33
N ARG A 103 8.19 2.85 4.81
CA ARG A 103 7.26 1.70 4.81
C ARG A 103 5.95 2.06 4.11
N PRO A 104 5.15 1.07 3.67
CA PRO A 104 3.80 1.32 3.16
C PRO A 104 2.93 2.05 4.19
N TRP A 105 2.02 2.91 3.74
CA TRP A 105 1.29 3.84 4.61
C TRP A 105 0.51 3.12 5.72
N ARG A 106 -0.07 1.94 5.41
CA ARG A 106 -0.82 1.14 6.38
C ARG A 106 0.06 0.71 7.55
N ALA A 107 1.27 0.28 7.23
CA ALA A 107 2.24 -0.17 8.23
C ALA A 107 2.76 1.02 9.05
N THR A 108 3.08 2.13 8.37
CA THR A 108 3.51 3.37 9.02
C THR A 108 2.45 3.92 9.98
N LEU A 109 1.18 3.96 9.55
CA LEU A 109 0.09 4.43 10.40
C LEU A 109 -0.14 3.48 11.59
N ALA A 110 -0.13 2.17 11.36
CA ALA A 110 -0.26 1.20 12.44
C ALA A 110 0.87 1.33 13.48
N ASP A 111 2.11 1.57 13.05
CA ASP A 111 3.24 1.81 13.95
C ASP A 111 3.06 3.09 14.77
N ALA A 112 2.59 4.18 14.16
CA ALA A 112 2.35 5.44 14.84
C ALA A 112 1.22 5.36 15.88
N LEU A 113 0.21 4.51 15.62
CA LEU A 113 -0.94 4.31 16.50
C LEU A 113 -0.68 3.35 17.66
N ARG A 114 0.27 2.42 17.49
CA ARG A 114 0.56 1.35 18.47
C ARG A 114 0.87 1.86 19.88
N PRO A 115 1.69 2.92 20.09
CA PRO A 115 1.97 3.45 21.42
C PRO A 115 0.74 4.00 22.14
N LEU A 116 -0.29 4.38 21.38
CA LEU A 116 -1.54 4.95 21.90
C LEU A 116 -2.61 3.88 22.20
N GLY A 117 -2.32 2.60 21.95
CA GLY A 117 -3.34 1.55 22.06
C GLY A 117 -4.46 1.69 21.01
N LEU A 118 -4.17 2.35 19.89
CA LEU A 118 -5.10 2.55 18.78
C LEU A 118 -4.81 1.56 17.65
N VAL A 119 -5.85 1.22 16.90
CA VAL A 119 -5.78 0.36 15.71
C VAL A 119 -6.39 1.04 14.50
N VAL A 120 -5.82 0.70 13.34
CA VAL A 120 -6.36 1.07 12.04
C VAL A 120 -7.10 -0.11 11.42
N SER A 121 -8.33 0.13 10.96
CA SER A 121 -9.12 -0.80 10.17
C SER A 121 -9.41 -0.19 8.80
N VAL A 122 -9.20 -0.95 7.74
CA VAL A 122 -9.42 -0.47 6.36
C VAL A 122 -10.46 -1.36 5.67
N ALA A 123 -11.57 -0.76 5.26
CA ALA A 123 -12.67 -1.41 4.57
C ALA A 123 -12.99 -0.66 3.27
N GLY A 124 -12.54 -1.19 2.13
CA GLY A 124 -12.63 -0.50 0.84
C GLY A 124 -11.89 0.85 0.88
N PRO A 125 -12.56 1.97 0.52
CA PRO A 125 -11.97 3.31 0.63
C PRO A 125 -12.06 3.90 2.04
N LYS A 126 -12.67 3.22 3.02
CA LYS A 126 -12.82 3.76 4.37
C LYS A 126 -11.71 3.30 5.30
N VAL A 127 -11.07 4.24 5.99
CA VAL A 127 -10.08 4.03 7.05
C VAL A 127 -10.71 4.44 8.37
N THR A 128 -10.76 3.53 9.33
CA THR A 128 -11.30 3.79 10.67
C THR A 128 -10.20 3.64 11.71
N ILE A 129 -10.06 4.62 12.58
CA ILE A 129 -9.13 4.62 13.71
C ILE A 129 -9.96 4.49 14.98
N ALA A 130 -9.66 3.47 15.78
CA ALA A 130 -10.38 3.17 17.01
C ALA A 130 -9.41 2.67 18.08
N THR A 131 -9.84 2.68 19.34
CA THR A 131 -9.13 2.00 20.43
C THR A 131 -9.16 0.49 20.21
N VAL A 132 -8.09 -0.19 20.64
CA VAL A 132 -8.13 -1.65 20.75
C VAL A 132 -9.23 -2.01 21.75
N PRO A 133 -10.25 -2.80 21.39
CA PRO A 133 -11.22 -3.27 22.37
C PRO A 133 -10.50 -4.20 23.37
N ASP A 134 -10.61 -3.87 24.65
CA ASP A 134 -10.21 -4.76 25.76
C ASP A 134 -11.01 -6.07 25.61
N ARG A 135 -10.30 -7.20 25.51
CA ARG A 135 -10.83 -8.52 25.15
C ARG A 135 -10.69 -9.50 26.30
#